data_AF-A0A7S3AQZ5-F1
#
_entry.id   AF-A0A7S3AQZ5-F1
#
_cell.length_a   1.000
_cell.length_b   1.000
_cell.length_c   1.000
_cell.angle_alpha   90.00
_cell.angle_beta   90.00
_cell.angle_gamma   90.00
#
_symmetry.space_group_name_H-M   'P 1'
#
loop_
_entity.id
_entity.type
_entity.pdbx_description
1 polymer ?
#
loop_
_entity_poly.entity_id
_entity_poly.type
_entity_poly.pdbx_seq_one_letter_code
_entity_poly.pdbx_strand_id
1 'polypeptide(L)'
;GVKALMALLIRGPQDAVLAPVPQYPLYSATTTMLNGTLAPYYLDEAAAWGITRQELVSGLQRAKEAGATARALVVINPGNPTGQSLPKAVVESILRFCAANSLVLFADEVYQENVYGDAPAFCSFKKAFCELRAQGETGDADAAAAAAAVQLVSFHS
;
A
#
# COMPACT_ATOMS: atom_id res chain seq x y z
N GLY A 1 6.07 -6.62 -15.17
CA GLY A 1 4.95 -6.86 -14.25
C GLY A 1 4.29 -5.57 -13.84
N VAL A 2 4.86 -4.86 -12.86
CA VAL A 2 4.29 -3.63 -12.23
C VAL A 2 3.73 -2.63 -13.24
N LYS A 3 4.53 -2.22 -14.25
CA LYS A 3 4.10 -1.25 -15.27
C LYS A 3 2.82 -1.66 -16.01
N ALA A 4 2.66 -2.95 -16.33
CA ALA A 4 1.47 -3.43 -17.04
C ALA A 4 0.21 -3.32 -16.17
N LEU A 5 0.32 -3.64 -14.88
CA LEU A 5 -0.79 -3.51 -13.93
C LEU A 5 -1.15 -2.05 -13.67
N MET A 6 -0.16 -1.17 -13.53
CA MET A 6 -0.41 0.27 -13.41
C MET A 6 -1.10 0.83 -14.66
N ALA A 7 -0.73 0.37 -15.86
CA ALA A 7 -1.37 0.77 -17.11
C ALA A 7 -2.83 0.33 -17.23
N LEU A 8 -3.25 -0.73 -16.54
CA LEU A 8 -4.66 -1.13 -16.46
C LEU A 8 -5.49 -0.22 -15.54
N LEU A 9 -4.86 0.43 -14.56
CA LEU A 9 -5.54 1.26 -13.56
C LEU A 9 -5.53 2.75 -13.90
N ILE A 10 -4.48 3.24 -14.54
CA ILE A 10 -4.29 4.65 -14.85
C ILE A 10 -4.78 4.93 -16.26
N ARG A 11 -5.89 5.68 -16.39
CA ARG A 11 -6.44 6.09 -17.69
C ARG A 11 -5.99 7.49 -18.11
N GLY A 12 -5.39 8.25 -17.19
CA GLY A 12 -4.93 9.61 -17.40
C GLY A 12 -4.90 10.40 -16.10
N PRO A 13 -4.91 11.75 -16.15
CA PRO A 13 -4.55 12.59 -15.01
C PRO A 13 -5.59 12.56 -13.88
N GLN A 14 -6.81 12.14 -14.17
CA GLN A 14 -7.88 11.98 -13.17
C GLN A 14 -7.71 10.73 -12.30
N ASP A 15 -6.77 9.84 -12.61
CA ASP A 15 -6.48 8.66 -11.79
C ASP A 15 -5.16 8.88 -11.04
N ALA A 16 -5.20 8.69 -9.72
CA ALA A 16 -4.06 8.90 -8.85
C ALA A 16 -3.54 7.61 -8.21
N VAL A 17 -2.24 7.59 -7.96
CA VAL A 17 -1.56 6.52 -7.22
C VAL A 17 -0.94 7.09 -5.96
N LEU A 18 -1.29 6.50 -4.82
CA LEU A 18 -0.65 6.80 -3.54
C LEU A 18 0.67 6.06 -3.45
N ALA A 19 1.76 6.77 -3.27
CA ALA A 19 3.11 6.19 -3.18
C ALA A 19 3.91 6.78 -2.01
N PRO A 20 4.77 5.96 -1.36
CA PRO A 20 5.54 6.41 -0.22
C PRO A 20 6.59 7.44 -0.62
N VAL A 21 6.92 8.33 0.32
CA VAL A 21 8.08 9.21 0.25
C VAL A 21 8.84 9.08 1.57
N PRO A 22 10.15 8.73 1.53
CA PRO A 22 10.96 8.42 0.35
C PRO A 22 10.63 7.04 -0.26
N GLN A 23 10.98 6.83 -1.54
CA GLN A 23 10.87 5.54 -2.22
C GLN A 23 11.89 5.36 -3.34
N TYR A 24 12.10 4.11 -3.77
CA TYR A 24 12.68 3.81 -5.08
C TYR A 24 11.77 4.36 -6.21
N PRO A 25 12.28 5.13 -7.19
CA PRO A 25 11.48 5.97 -8.07
C PRO A 25 10.62 5.23 -9.12
N LEU A 26 10.53 3.89 -9.06
CA LEU A 26 9.77 3.10 -10.03
C LEU A 26 8.30 3.56 -10.12
N TYR A 27 7.62 3.71 -8.98
CA TYR A 27 6.19 4.01 -8.97
C TYR A 27 5.89 5.46 -9.34
N SER A 28 6.70 6.42 -8.87
CA SER A 28 6.55 7.82 -9.28
C SER A 28 6.83 8.00 -10.77
N ALA A 29 7.92 7.43 -11.29
CA ALA A 29 8.25 7.50 -12.71
C ALA A 29 7.17 6.82 -13.57
N THR A 30 6.69 5.64 -13.18
CA THR A 30 5.66 4.91 -13.93
C THR A 30 4.32 5.65 -13.93
N THR A 31 3.93 6.26 -12.81
CA THR A 31 2.71 7.07 -12.73
C THR A 31 2.77 8.25 -13.70
N THR A 32 3.89 8.99 -13.70
CA THR A 32 4.11 10.11 -14.63
C THR A 32 4.13 9.65 -16.08
N MET A 33 4.82 8.54 -16.40
CA MET A 33 4.86 7.99 -17.77
C MET A 33 3.48 7.58 -18.30
N LEU A 34 2.56 7.18 -17.43
CA LEU A 34 1.18 6.83 -17.77
C LEU A 34 0.23 8.04 -17.71
N ASN A 35 0.77 9.25 -17.56
CA ASN A 35 0.02 10.50 -17.45
C ASN A 35 -0.99 10.50 -16.28
N GLY A 36 -0.69 9.77 -15.20
CA GLY A 36 -1.47 9.73 -13.97
C GLY A 36 -0.99 10.75 -12.95
N THR A 37 -1.78 10.92 -11.88
CA THR A 37 -1.45 11.84 -10.78
C THR A 37 -0.75 11.11 -9.64
N LEU A 38 0.43 11.59 -9.26
CA LEU A 38 1.13 11.06 -8.09
C LEU A 38 0.59 11.74 -6.82
N ALA A 39 0.11 10.95 -5.87
CA ALA A 39 -0.32 11.43 -4.56
C ALA A 39 0.65 10.91 -3.48
N PRO A 40 1.65 11.70 -3.06
CA PRO A 40 2.61 11.22 -2.08
C PRO A 40 1.96 11.05 -0.70
N TYR A 41 2.40 10.02 0.03
CA TYR A 41 2.24 9.93 1.49
C TYR A 41 3.61 9.79 2.13
N TYR A 42 3.82 10.49 3.24
CA TYR A 42 5.12 10.58 3.89
C TYR A 42 5.31 9.49 4.96
N LEU A 43 6.48 8.88 4.96
CA LEU A 43 6.87 7.94 6.01
C LEU A 43 7.36 8.73 7.23
N ASP A 44 7.05 8.24 8.44
CA ASP A 44 7.45 8.91 9.67
C ASP A 44 8.87 8.45 10.09
N GLU A 45 9.87 9.28 9.78
CA GLU A 45 11.27 9.03 10.14
C GLU A 45 11.48 8.82 11.65
N ALA A 46 10.78 9.58 12.49
CA ALA A 46 10.91 9.49 13.95
C ALA A 46 10.31 8.16 14.49
N ALA A 47 9.35 7.59 13.76
CA ALA A 47 8.76 6.28 14.04
C ALA A 47 9.35 5.16 13.16
N ALA A 48 10.67 5.22 12.90
CA ALA A 48 11.40 4.22 12.12
C ALA A 48 10.83 3.99 10.70
N TRP A 49 10.48 5.09 10.03
CA TRP A 49 9.86 5.11 8.69
C TRP A 49 8.52 4.37 8.63
N GLY A 50 7.77 4.41 9.74
CA GLY A 50 6.45 3.82 9.86
C GLY A 50 5.40 4.47 8.96
N ILE A 51 4.34 3.72 8.67
CA ILE A 51 3.17 4.20 7.93
C ILE A 51 2.05 4.47 8.92
N THR A 52 1.51 5.69 8.90
CA THR A 52 0.38 6.07 9.76
C THR A 52 -0.90 6.21 8.95
N ARG A 53 -2.04 5.88 9.57
CA ARG A 53 -3.37 6.03 8.94
C ARG A 53 -3.67 7.48 8.59
N GLN A 54 -3.26 8.42 9.45
CA GLN A 54 -3.44 9.85 9.21
C GLN A 54 -2.78 10.26 7.88
N GLU A 55 -1.57 9.79 7.62
CA GLU A 55 -0.83 10.19 6.42
C GLU A 55 -1.36 9.52 5.15
N LEU A 56 -1.90 8.30 5.23
CA LEU A 56 -2.64 7.69 4.12
C LEU A 56 -3.91 8.49 3.78
N VAL A 57 -4.63 8.99 4.79
CA VAL A 57 -5.79 9.89 4.59
C VAL A 57 -5.35 11.20 3.94
N SER A 58 -4.23 11.80 4.40
CA SER A 58 -3.64 12.98 3.78
C SER A 58 -3.30 12.72 2.30
N GLY A 59 -2.75 11.55 1.96
CA GLY A 59 -2.48 11.16 0.58
C GLY A 59 -3.73 11.12 -0.30
N LEU A 60 -4.83 10.56 0.21
CA LEU A 60 -6.13 10.60 -0.49
C LEU A 60 -6.63 12.02 -0.69
N GLN A 61 -6.45 12.89 0.30
CA GLN A 61 -6.87 14.28 0.23
C GLN A 61 -6.05 15.05 -0.81
N ARG A 62 -4.72 14.84 -0.87
CA ARG A 62 -3.86 15.41 -1.91
C ARG A 62 -4.28 14.97 -3.31
N ALA A 63 -4.66 13.70 -3.49
CA ALA A 63 -5.20 13.23 -4.78
C ALA A 63 -6.45 14.00 -5.19
N LYS A 64 -7.39 14.20 -4.25
CA LYS A 64 -8.62 14.97 -4.48
C LYS A 64 -8.34 16.44 -4.80
N GLU A 65 -7.42 17.07 -4.09
CA GLU A 65 -7.00 18.47 -4.32
C GLU A 65 -6.37 18.65 -5.71
N ALA A 66 -5.68 17.64 -6.21
CA ALA A 66 -5.17 17.59 -7.57
C ALA A 66 -6.25 17.27 -8.64
N GLY A 67 -7.53 17.15 -8.24
CA GLY A 67 -8.63 16.82 -9.15
C GLY A 67 -8.64 15.36 -9.61
N ALA A 68 -7.99 14.47 -8.87
CA ALA A 68 -7.84 13.06 -9.22
C ALA A 68 -8.49 12.12 -8.19
N THR A 69 -8.90 10.95 -8.65
CA THR A 69 -9.40 9.86 -7.82
C THR A 69 -8.31 8.84 -7.59
N ALA A 70 -7.96 8.60 -6.33
CA ALA A 70 -7.04 7.54 -5.95
C ALA A 70 -7.56 6.17 -6.42
N ARG A 71 -6.71 5.43 -7.16
CA ARG A 71 -7.02 4.07 -7.66
C ARG A 71 -6.20 3.00 -6.98
N ALA A 72 -4.99 3.36 -6.55
CA ALA A 72 -4.06 2.41 -5.98
C ALA A 72 -3.29 3.01 -4.81
N LEU A 73 -2.91 2.15 -3.87
CA LEU A 73 -1.92 2.41 -2.84
C LEU A 73 -0.74 1.47 -3.07
N VAL A 74 0.46 2.04 -3.12
CA VAL A 74 1.71 1.30 -3.16
C VAL A 74 2.29 1.23 -1.76
N VAL A 75 2.72 0.04 -1.34
CA VAL A 75 3.48 -0.18 -0.11
C VAL A 75 4.71 -1.00 -0.45
N ILE A 76 5.88 -0.55 0.01
CA ILE A 76 7.15 -1.25 -0.14
C ILE A 76 7.53 -1.79 1.24
N ASN A 77 7.55 -3.11 1.41
CA ASN A 77 7.78 -3.76 2.69
C ASN A 77 8.51 -5.11 2.51
N PRO A 78 9.74 -5.28 3.02
CA PRO A 78 10.58 -4.26 3.66
C PRO A 78 10.91 -3.07 2.74
N GLY A 79 11.00 -1.88 3.30
CA GLY A 79 11.04 -0.64 2.52
C GLY A 79 12.39 -0.37 1.85
N ASN A 80 12.36 0.30 0.70
CA ASN A 80 13.53 0.78 -0.03
C ASN A 80 13.32 2.27 -0.37
N PRO A 81 14.20 3.18 0.08
CA PRO A 81 15.55 2.96 0.66
C PRO A 81 15.60 2.82 2.18
N THR A 82 14.45 2.81 2.86
CA THR A 82 14.34 3.02 4.32
C THR A 82 14.64 1.79 5.19
N GLY A 83 14.59 0.59 4.63
CA GLY A 83 14.97 -0.67 5.30
C GLY A 83 14.02 -1.12 6.43
N GLN A 84 12.90 -0.44 6.65
CA GLN A 84 11.94 -0.79 7.69
C GLN A 84 11.12 -2.03 7.32
N SER A 85 10.79 -2.83 8.32
CA SER A 85 9.81 -3.92 8.23
C SER A 85 8.55 -3.51 9.00
N LEU A 86 7.38 -3.57 8.36
CA LEU A 86 6.12 -3.17 8.97
C LEU A 86 5.61 -4.23 9.94
N PRO A 87 5.18 -3.85 11.16
CA PRO A 87 4.47 -4.75 12.05
C PRO A 87 3.18 -5.28 11.41
N LYS A 88 2.82 -6.53 11.70
CA LYS A 88 1.58 -7.15 11.22
C LYS A 88 0.32 -6.29 11.44
N ALA A 89 0.21 -5.62 12.59
CA ALA A 89 -0.93 -4.74 12.88
C ALA A 89 -1.03 -3.55 11.89
N VAL A 90 0.10 -3.03 11.42
CA VAL A 90 0.14 -1.98 10.40
C VAL A 90 -0.27 -2.54 9.03
N VAL A 91 0.22 -3.72 8.67
CA VAL A 91 -0.16 -4.44 7.44
C VAL A 91 -1.68 -4.67 7.39
N GLU A 92 -2.29 -5.16 8.47
CA GLU A 92 -3.74 -5.33 8.58
C GLU A 92 -4.50 -4.00 8.50
N SER A 93 -4.01 -2.95 9.18
CA SER A 93 -4.61 -1.62 9.10
C SER A 93 -4.61 -1.08 7.66
N ILE A 94 -3.55 -1.32 6.90
CA ILE A 94 -3.45 -0.94 5.48
C ILE A 94 -4.46 -1.73 4.65
N LEU A 95 -4.60 -3.04 4.85
CA LEU A 95 -5.61 -3.86 4.16
C LEU A 95 -7.02 -3.30 4.37
N ARG A 96 -7.38 -3.02 5.63
CA ARG A 96 -8.69 -2.41 5.97
C ARG A 96 -8.84 -1.01 5.37
N PHE A 97 -7.76 -0.22 5.34
CA PHE A 97 -7.76 1.10 4.70
C PHE A 97 -8.05 1.01 3.20
N CYS A 98 -7.39 0.10 2.47
CA CYS A 98 -7.63 -0.11 1.05
C CYS A 98 -9.06 -0.59 0.78
N ALA A 99 -9.57 -1.51 1.61
CA ALA A 99 -10.94 -1.99 1.51
C ALA A 99 -11.97 -0.85 1.65
N ALA A 100 -11.82 -0.02 2.69
CA ALA A 100 -12.74 1.09 2.97
C ALA A 100 -12.72 2.18 1.89
N ASN A 101 -11.63 2.32 1.16
CA ASN A 101 -11.45 3.36 0.14
C ASN A 101 -11.44 2.82 -1.30
N SER A 102 -11.76 1.54 -1.49
CA SER A 102 -11.76 0.86 -2.80
C SER A 102 -10.46 1.05 -3.59
N LEU A 103 -9.32 0.89 -2.91
CA LEU A 103 -7.99 1.01 -3.51
C LEU A 103 -7.43 -0.36 -3.85
N VAL A 104 -6.76 -0.46 -5.01
CA VAL A 104 -5.88 -1.59 -5.30
C VAL A 104 -4.59 -1.44 -4.51
N LEU A 105 -4.24 -2.44 -3.72
CA LEU A 105 -2.99 -2.48 -2.97
C LEU A 105 -1.89 -3.16 -3.79
N PHE A 106 -0.84 -2.41 -4.07
CA PHE A 106 0.43 -2.91 -4.62
C PHE A 106 1.39 -3.15 -3.46
N ALA A 107 1.53 -4.40 -3.04
CA ALA A 107 2.48 -4.82 -2.01
C ALA A 107 3.80 -5.25 -2.69
N ASP A 108 4.82 -4.40 -2.60
CA ASP A 108 6.16 -4.67 -3.08
C ASP A 108 6.98 -5.32 -1.97
N GLU A 109 7.13 -6.64 -2.04
CA GLU A 109 7.69 -7.51 -1.00
C GLU A 109 9.00 -8.19 -1.46
N VAL A 110 9.69 -7.58 -2.43
CA VAL A 110 10.94 -8.14 -3.01
C VAL A 110 12.07 -8.32 -2.00
N TYR A 111 12.02 -7.63 -0.86
CA TYR A 111 13.01 -7.73 0.22
C TYR A 111 12.53 -8.59 1.40
N GLN A 112 11.51 -9.43 1.23
CA GLN A 112 10.91 -10.22 2.32
C GLN A 112 11.89 -11.08 3.13
N GLU A 113 13.02 -11.50 2.52
CA GLU A 113 14.07 -12.29 3.19
C GLU A 113 15.13 -11.41 3.89
N ASN A 114 15.11 -10.09 3.68
CA ASN A 114 16.11 -9.14 4.16
C ASN A 114 15.63 -8.38 5.41
N VAL A 115 15.18 -9.10 6.44
CA VAL A 115 14.82 -8.53 7.73
C VAL A 115 15.93 -8.81 8.75
N TYR A 116 16.46 -7.75 9.36
CA TYR A 116 17.62 -7.81 10.25
C TYR A 116 17.39 -7.05 11.56
N GLY A 117 18.20 -7.38 12.57
CA GLY A 117 18.20 -6.70 13.87
C GLY A 117 16.87 -6.84 14.61
N ASP A 118 16.46 -5.77 15.30
CA ASP A 118 15.23 -5.72 16.08
C ASP A 118 13.99 -5.33 15.26
N ALA A 119 14.10 -5.37 13.92
CA ALA A 119 12.98 -5.08 13.05
C ALA A 119 11.84 -6.10 13.26
N PRO A 120 10.56 -5.67 13.15
CA PRO A 120 9.43 -6.59 13.23
C PRO A 120 9.56 -7.74 12.22
N ALA A 121 9.16 -8.94 12.65
CA ALA A 121 9.13 -10.10 11.76
C ALA A 121 8.26 -9.81 10.53
N PHE A 122 8.78 -10.11 9.35
CA PHE A 122 8.05 -9.91 8.11
C PHE A 122 6.72 -10.68 8.12
N CYS A 123 5.65 -9.98 7.76
CA CYS A 123 4.34 -10.56 7.53
C CYS A 123 3.88 -10.13 6.14
N SER A 124 3.72 -11.10 5.23
CA SER A 124 3.25 -10.79 3.89
C SER A 124 1.80 -10.31 3.92
N PHE A 125 1.47 -9.38 3.02
CA PHE A 125 0.11 -8.88 2.84
C PHE A 125 -0.87 -10.01 2.50
N LYS A 126 -0.42 -11.02 1.74
CA LYS A 126 -1.23 -12.21 1.45
C LYS A 126 -1.53 -13.02 2.71
N LYS A 127 -0.56 -13.22 3.60
CA LYS A 127 -0.78 -13.94 4.87
C LYS A 127 -1.76 -13.17 5.76
N ALA A 128 -1.51 -11.88 5.97
CA ALA A 128 -2.39 -11.02 6.76
C ALA A 128 -3.82 -10.98 6.18
N PHE A 129 -3.97 -10.96 4.85
CA PHE A 129 -5.27 -11.03 4.19
C PHE A 129 -5.99 -12.36 4.44
N CYS A 130 -5.30 -13.51 4.37
CA CYS A 130 -5.91 -14.80 4.68
C CYS A 130 -6.36 -14.89 6.15
N GLU A 131 -5.56 -14.35 7.08
CA GLU A 131 -5.92 -14.32 8.50
C GLU A 131 -7.11 -13.38 8.76
N LEU A 132 -7.15 -12.23 8.09
CA LEU A 132 -8.29 -11.31 8.12
C LEU A 132 -9.57 -11.99 7.59
N ARG A 133 -9.46 -12.78 6.52
CA ARG A 133 -10.58 -13.59 6.01
C ARG A 133 -11.08 -14.60 7.03
N ALA A 134 -10.16 -15.34 7.67
CA ALA A 134 -10.52 -16.32 8.69
C ALA A 134 -11.22 -15.66 9.89
N GLN A 135 -10.79 -14.47 10.31
CA GLN A 135 -11.49 -13.70 11.36
C GLN A 135 -12.94 -13.37 10.97
N GLY A 136 -13.15 -13.00 9.70
CA GLY A 136 -14.49 -12.76 9.15
C GLY A 136 -15.39 -14.00 9.19
N GLU A 137 -14.85 -15.17 8.90
CA GLU A 137 -15.56 -16.46 8.98
C GLU A 137 -15.92 -16.83 10.43
N THR A 138 -15.14 -16.38 11.41
CA THR A 138 -15.41 -16.59 12.84
C THR A 138 -16.38 -15.58 13.47
N GLY A 139 -16.91 -14.63 12.67
CA GLY A 139 -17.98 -13.71 13.11
C GLY A 139 -17.59 -12.23 13.21
N ASP A 140 -16.37 -11.84 12.84
CA ASP A 140 -15.99 -10.42 12.75
C ASP A 140 -16.54 -9.80 11.45
N ALA A 141 -17.65 -9.08 11.57
CA ALA A 141 -18.31 -8.43 10.43
C ALA A 141 -17.43 -7.39 9.72
N ASP A 142 -16.57 -6.67 10.46
CA ASP A 142 -15.65 -5.68 9.88
C ASP A 142 -14.55 -6.37 9.07
N ALA A 143 -13.99 -7.47 9.62
CA ALA A 143 -13.03 -8.30 8.91
C ALA A 143 -13.63 -8.94 7.64
N ALA A 144 -14.87 -9.44 7.72
CA ALA A 144 -15.57 -10.02 6.57
C ALA A 144 -15.78 -8.98 5.44
N ALA A 145 -16.22 -7.77 5.79
CA ALA A 145 -16.41 -6.68 4.84
C ALA A 145 -15.08 -6.25 4.20
N ALA A 146 -14.02 -6.10 5.01
CA ALA A 146 -12.70 -5.75 4.51
C ALA A 146 -12.16 -6.82 3.55
N ALA A 147 -12.23 -8.09 3.95
CA ALA A 147 -11.81 -9.24 3.16
C ALA A 147 -12.47 -9.32 1.78
N ALA A 148 -13.75 -8.97 1.68
CA ALA A 148 -14.50 -9.01 0.42
C ALA A 148 -14.11 -7.88 -0.56
N ALA A 149 -13.63 -6.75 -0.04
CA ALA A 149 -13.36 -5.54 -0.83
C ALA A 149 -11.88 -5.34 -1.19
N VAL A 150 -10.94 -5.98 -0.49
CA VAL A 150 -9.50 -5.84 -0.79
C VAL A 150 -9.19 -6.38 -2.19
N GLN A 151 -8.52 -5.54 -2.98
CA GLN A 151 -7.85 -5.93 -4.22
C GLN A 151 -6.34 -5.86 -3.98
N LEU A 152 -5.69 -7.02 -3.85
CA LEU A 152 -4.26 -7.14 -3.53
C LEU A 152 -3.46 -7.66 -4.72
N VAL A 153 -2.36 -6.99 -5.01
CA VAL A 153 -1.29 -7.43 -5.91
C VAL A 153 0.01 -7.48 -5.10
N SER A 154 0.56 -8.68 -4.87
CA SER A 154 1.88 -8.88 -4.24
C SER A 154 2.95 -9.11 -5.30
N PHE A 155 4.10 -8.45 -5.14
CA PHE A 155 5.32 -8.72 -5.89
C PHE A 155 6.37 -9.29 -4.95
N HIS A 156 6.98 -10.38 -5.34
CA HIS A 156 8.06 -11.03 -4.60
C HIS A 156 9.07 -11.62 -5.59
N SER A 157 10.30 -11.85 -5.13
CA SER A 157 11.30 -12.62 -5.87
C SER A 157 11.03 -14.12 -5.85
#